data_AF-A0A2H0QT02-F1
#
_entry.id   AF-A0A2H0QT02-F1
#
_cell.length_a   1.000
_cell.length_b   1.000
_cell.length_c   1.000
_cell.angle_alpha   90.00
_cell.angle_beta   90.00
_cell.angle_gamma   90.00
#
_symmetry.space_group_name_H-M   'P 1'
#
loop_
_entity.id
_entity.type
_entity.pdbx_description
1 polymer ?
#
loop_
_entity_poly.entity_id
_entity_poly.type
_entity_poly.pdbx_seq_one_letter_code
_entity_poly.pdbx_strand_id
1 'polypeptide(L)'
;MSSHDINESDDNLKINDDEESDYEQIASETNHVPEDRIDIISEDNKAAGKVKKKTKVDNTDIEIVNLEHEEIVQDELADEYDSEENQEQEISIITDKIEIAEDEADVLAEHTGTEVESIIKESGDVLSKICEDKKIHIKSKKALISEEQLLEKIKSLPETRGFVQSIISKIQSGENALIGEAKKASPSKGLIRHNFDPSEIAKAYEQGGATCISVLTDEHYFQGNDEYIKIVKDACKLPVLRKDFILDKYQVVESRAIGADCILLIMAVLNVNKAIELEEKAIELGLGVLIEVHDEQDLKKALKLKSDLIGINNRNLKTMEVDLANTERLAPLMPDEKVVVSESGILGYADIIRMNESRVWAFLVGDSIMSQPDVKLATQGLLGNVE
;
A
#
# COMPACT_ATOMS: atom_id res chain seq x y z
N MET A 1 -33.39 41.86 20.76
CA MET A 1 -34.28 42.93 20.26
C MET A 1 -33.39 44.14 19.98
N SER A 2 -33.46 44.63 18.74
CA SER A 2 -32.89 45.86 18.15
C SER A 2 -31.37 46.11 18.24
N SER A 3 -30.58 46.03 17.16
CA SER A 3 -30.46 46.93 15.97
C SER A 3 -29.71 48.25 16.29
N HIS A 4 -28.77 48.82 15.54
CA HIS A 4 -28.18 48.62 14.20
C HIS A 4 -26.99 49.61 14.04
N ASP A 5 -26.24 49.50 12.92
CA ASP A 5 -25.36 50.48 12.25
C ASP A 5 -23.86 50.49 12.65
N ILE A 6 -22.96 49.84 11.87
CA ILE A 6 -22.36 50.16 10.54
C ILE A 6 -21.41 51.37 10.59
N ASN A 7 -20.12 51.11 10.35
CA ASN A 7 -19.22 52.06 9.69
C ASN A 7 -18.08 51.29 8.99
N GLU A 8 -18.15 51.29 7.66
CA GLU A 8 -17.07 50.99 6.74
C GLU A 8 -16.10 52.18 6.71
N SER A 9 -14.80 51.91 6.62
CA SER A 9 -13.83 52.86 6.09
C SER A 9 -12.76 52.11 5.31
N ASP A 10 -12.82 52.29 4.00
CA ASP A 10 -11.80 51.98 3.01
C ASP A 10 -10.44 52.56 3.41
N ASP A 11 -9.38 51.77 3.26
CA ASP A 11 -8.06 52.31 2.96
C ASP A 11 -7.38 51.48 1.86
N ASN A 12 -7.32 52.11 0.69
CA ASN A 12 -6.57 51.69 -0.48
C ASN A 12 -5.07 51.81 -0.21
N LEU A 13 -4.32 50.73 -0.37
CA LEU A 13 -2.89 50.78 -0.65
C LEU A 13 -2.60 50.10 -1.98
N LYS A 14 -2.08 50.91 -2.89
CA LYS A 14 -1.80 50.64 -4.29
C LYS A 14 -0.28 50.70 -4.49
N ILE A 15 0.20 49.74 -5.28
CA ILE A 15 1.40 49.76 -6.14
C ILE A 15 2.74 49.43 -5.47
N ASN A 16 3.35 48.31 -5.90
CA ASN A 16 4.53 48.31 -6.76
C ASN A 16 4.67 46.93 -7.44
N ASP A 17 4.33 46.91 -8.73
CA ASP A 17 4.89 46.00 -9.73
C ASP A 17 6.35 46.41 -9.96
N ASP A 18 7.27 45.45 -9.97
CA ASP A 18 8.56 45.44 -10.69
C ASP A 18 9.43 44.29 -10.13
N GLU A 19 9.55 43.20 -10.89
CA GLU A 19 10.80 42.44 -11.16
C GLU A 19 10.48 41.09 -11.81
N GLU A 20 10.34 41.13 -13.14
CA GLU A 20 10.34 39.98 -14.03
C GLU A 20 11.46 40.24 -15.07
N SER A 21 12.66 39.68 -14.88
CA SER A 21 13.63 39.38 -15.97
C SER A 21 14.84 38.60 -15.46
N ASP A 22 15.34 37.71 -16.32
CA ASP A 22 16.60 36.93 -16.27
C ASP A 22 16.46 35.60 -15.51
N TYR A 23 16.40 34.41 -16.13
CA TYR A 23 17.33 33.87 -17.11
C TYR A 23 16.67 32.80 -18.00
N GLU A 24 16.51 33.10 -19.29
CA GLU A 24 16.35 32.12 -20.37
C GLU A 24 17.46 32.42 -21.41
N GLN A 25 18.53 31.63 -21.42
CA GLN A 25 19.45 31.48 -22.56
C GLN A 25 20.60 30.54 -22.15
N ILE A 26 20.53 29.25 -22.52
CA ILE A 26 21.60 28.54 -23.27
C ILE A 26 20.92 27.39 -24.03
N ALA A 27 20.57 27.62 -25.29
CA ALA A 27 20.35 26.58 -26.27
C ALA A 27 21.06 26.98 -27.56
N SER A 28 22.17 26.32 -27.88
CA SER A 28 22.64 26.08 -29.25
C SER A 28 24.01 25.38 -29.22
N GLU A 29 24.08 24.17 -29.80
CA GLU A 29 24.96 23.82 -30.93
C GLU A 29 25.01 22.28 -31.09
N THR A 30 24.20 21.72 -32.02
CA THR A 30 24.61 21.12 -33.33
C THR A 30 25.16 19.68 -33.20
N ASN A 31 24.85 18.64 -33.99
CA ASN A 31 24.50 18.48 -35.41
C ASN A 31 23.96 17.03 -35.61
N HIS A 32 22.83 16.82 -36.30
CA HIS A 32 22.67 16.40 -37.72
C HIS A 32 22.61 14.88 -37.98
N VAL A 33 21.49 14.48 -38.60
CA VAL A 33 21.05 13.15 -39.09
C VAL A 33 21.81 12.76 -40.38
N PRO A 34 21.75 11.51 -40.92
CA PRO A 34 20.62 11.14 -41.79
C PRO A 34 20.13 9.67 -41.72
N GLU A 35 18.87 9.50 -42.13
CA GLU A 35 18.16 8.26 -42.50
C GLU A 35 18.69 7.62 -43.81
N ASP A 36 18.32 6.35 -44.02
CA ASP A 36 18.04 5.62 -45.29
C ASP A 36 18.68 4.21 -45.31
N ARG A 37 18.13 3.10 -45.84
CA ARG A 37 16.82 2.66 -46.36
C ARG A 37 17.01 1.22 -46.93
N ILE A 38 15.90 0.48 -47.17
CA ILE A 38 15.68 -0.59 -48.18
C ILE A 38 15.74 -2.08 -47.74
N ASP A 39 14.53 -2.62 -47.53
CA ASP A 39 13.86 -3.75 -48.23
C ASP A 39 14.62 -5.02 -48.68
N ILE A 40 13.97 -6.20 -48.56
CA ILE A 40 13.49 -7.09 -49.66
C ILE A 40 13.37 -8.60 -49.25
N ILE A 41 12.12 -9.13 -49.30
CA ILE A 41 11.64 -10.45 -49.82
C ILE A 41 12.02 -11.74 -49.02
N SER A 42 11.25 -12.83 -48.85
CA SER A 42 10.11 -13.52 -49.52
C SER A 42 9.50 -14.53 -48.51
N GLU A 43 8.19 -14.62 -48.36
CA GLU A 43 7.25 -15.63 -48.94
C GLU A 43 7.32 -17.08 -48.42
N ASP A 44 6.15 -17.50 -47.90
CA ASP A 44 5.41 -18.74 -48.13
C ASP A 44 5.94 -20.12 -47.68
N ASN A 45 5.20 -20.75 -46.75
CA ASN A 45 4.16 -21.75 -47.08
C ASN A 45 3.49 -22.25 -45.78
N LYS A 46 2.20 -21.98 -45.55
CA LYS A 46 1.06 -22.87 -45.87
C LYS A 46 1.29 -24.34 -45.51
N ALA A 47 0.59 -24.86 -44.49
CA ALA A 47 -0.76 -25.42 -44.65
C ALA A 47 -1.15 -26.35 -43.49
N ALA A 48 -2.41 -26.20 -43.07
CA ALA A 48 -3.36 -27.25 -42.63
C ALA A 48 -2.94 -28.19 -41.48
N GLY A 49 -3.73 -28.40 -40.42
CA GLY A 49 -5.11 -28.05 -40.17
C GLY A 49 -5.68 -28.92 -39.06
N LYS A 50 -6.55 -28.31 -38.24
CA LYS A 50 -7.86 -28.83 -37.84
C LYS A 50 -7.95 -30.23 -37.18
N VAL A 51 -8.25 -30.22 -35.87
CA VAL A 51 -9.54 -30.62 -35.24
C VAL A 51 -9.41 -31.48 -33.97
N LYS A 52 -9.83 -30.86 -32.86
CA LYS A 52 -10.71 -31.31 -31.75
C LYS A 52 -10.90 -32.83 -31.51
N LYS A 53 -10.72 -33.23 -30.23
CA LYS A 53 -11.78 -33.61 -29.26
C LYS A 53 -11.11 -34.11 -27.95
N LYS A 54 -11.50 -33.59 -26.78
CA LYS A 54 -12.27 -34.29 -25.71
C LYS A 54 -11.81 -35.75 -25.53
N THR A 55 -11.42 -36.18 -24.33
CA THR A 55 -12.37 -36.61 -23.29
C THR A 55 -11.68 -36.71 -21.91
N LYS A 56 -12.44 -36.31 -20.91
CA LYS A 56 -12.23 -36.38 -19.45
C LYS A 56 -12.81 -37.71 -18.97
N VAL A 57 -12.09 -38.50 -18.15
CA VAL A 57 -12.72 -39.45 -17.21
C VAL A 57 -11.85 -39.60 -15.95
N ASP A 58 -12.48 -39.26 -14.83
CA ASP A 58 -12.05 -39.41 -13.44
C ASP A 58 -11.99 -40.89 -13.00
N ASN A 59 -11.19 -41.24 -11.98
CA ASN A 59 -11.73 -41.73 -10.69
C ASN A 59 -10.68 -42.31 -9.71
N THR A 60 -10.77 -41.79 -8.48
CA THR A 60 -10.73 -42.45 -7.15
C THR A 60 -9.45 -43.10 -6.62
N ASP A 61 -8.89 -42.43 -5.59
CA ASP A 61 -8.65 -42.89 -4.21
C ASP A 61 -8.51 -44.40 -3.93
N ILE A 62 -7.31 -44.80 -3.50
CA ILE A 62 -7.10 -45.88 -2.51
C ILE A 62 -6.00 -45.46 -1.53
N GLU A 63 -6.31 -45.62 -0.25
CA GLU A 63 -5.56 -45.30 0.97
C GLU A 63 -4.26 -46.11 1.19
N ILE A 64 -3.28 -45.40 1.79
CA ILE A 64 -2.45 -45.75 2.96
C ILE A 64 -1.82 -47.16 3.02
N VAL A 65 -0.48 -47.20 3.01
CA VAL A 65 0.31 -47.98 3.97
C VAL A 65 1.58 -47.21 4.35
N ASN A 66 1.66 -46.81 5.62
CA ASN A 66 2.88 -46.40 6.34
C ASN A 66 3.69 -47.65 6.69
N LEU A 67 5.02 -47.58 6.75
CA LEU A 67 5.83 -48.31 7.75
C LEU A 67 7.28 -47.76 7.77
N GLU A 68 7.69 -47.42 9.00
CA GLU A 68 9.00 -46.97 9.53
C GLU A 68 10.06 -48.08 9.32
N HIS A 69 11.39 -47.99 9.46
CA HIS A 69 12.40 -47.28 10.27
C HIS A 69 13.75 -47.55 9.51
N GLU A 70 14.90 -46.89 9.69
CA GLU A 70 15.83 -47.02 10.83
C GLU A 70 17.15 -46.26 10.50
N GLU A 71 17.79 -45.68 11.51
CA GLU A 71 19.05 -44.90 11.48
C GLU A 71 20.32 -45.80 11.34
N ILE A 72 21.45 -45.20 10.93
CA ILE A 72 22.71 -45.08 11.70
C ILE A 72 23.91 -44.79 10.78
N VAL A 73 24.64 -43.73 11.14
CA VAL A 73 25.95 -43.28 10.63
C VAL A 73 27.06 -43.86 11.50
N GLN A 74 28.20 -44.27 10.92
CA GLN A 74 29.49 -44.40 11.60
C GLN A 74 30.67 -43.99 10.69
N ASP A 75 31.24 -42.82 10.98
CA ASP A 75 32.64 -42.49 11.35
C ASP A 75 33.85 -43.29 10.78
N GLU A 76 34.79 -42.59 10.09
CA GLU A 76 36.18 -42.25 10.55
C GLU A 76 37.19 -41.93 9.40
N LEU A 77 38.17 -41.05 9.74
CA LEU A 77 39.57 -40.87 9.24
C LEU A 77 39.94 -39.69 8.29
N ALA A 78 40.40 -38.60 8.94
CA ALA A 78 41.72 -37.92 8.89
C ALA A 78 42.65 -37.84 7.64
N ASP A 79 43.33 -36.68 7.57
CA ASP A 79 44.68 -36.34 7.01
C ASP A 79 44.81 -35.61 5.64
N GLU A 80 45.05 -34.28 5.75
CA GLU A 80 46.25 -33.50 5.34
C GLU A 80 46.82 -33.41 3.88
N TYR A 81 47.09 -32.16 3.47
CA TYR A 81 48.07 -31.60 2.49
C TYR A 81 47.81 -31.55 0.94
N ASP A 82 47.46 -30.34 0.48
CA ASP A 82 48.18 -29.43 -0.47
C ASP A 82 48.40 -29.79 -1.96
N SER A 83 47.80 -29.00 -2.86
CA SER A 83 48.48 -28.44 -4.04
C SER A 83 47.70 -27.26 -4.66
N GLU A 84 48.43 -26.19 -5.00
CA GLU A 84 47.99 -25.00 -5.77
C GLU A 84 47.45 -25.33 -7.20
N GLU A 85 47.43 -26.61 -7.58
CA GLU A 85 46.98 -27.11 -8.89
C GLU A 85 45.44 -27.07 -9.06
N ASN A 86 44.68 -27.06 -7.96
CA ASN A 86 43.21 -26.97 -8.00
C ASN A 86 42.68 -25.54 -8.20
N GLN A 87 43.45 -24.50 -7.87
CA GLN A 87 43.01 -23.11 -8.05
C GLN A 87 43.17 -22.61 -9.49
N GLU A 88 44.18 -23.08 -10.23
CA GLU A 88 44.32 -22.75 -11.66
C GLU A 88 43.28 -23.49 -12.54
N GLN A 89 42.82 -24.68 -12.13
CA GLN A 89 41.72 -25.37 -12.80
C GLN A 89 40.35 -24.72 -12.56
N GLU A 90 40.09 -24.19 -11.36
CA GLU A 90 38.83 -23.48 -11.08
C GLU A 90 38.72 -22.14 -11.81
N ILE A 91 39.82 -21.38 -11.96
CA ILE A 91 39.82 -20.10 -12.70
C ILE A 91 39.65 -20.31 -14.22
N SER A 92 40.24 -21.36 -14.79
CA SER A 92 40.05 -21.74 -16.19
C SER A 92 38.58 -22.10 -16.50
N ILE A 93 37.94 -22.87 -15.62
CA ILE A 93 36.51 -23.25 -15.73
C ILE A 93 35.58 -22.04 -15.58
N ILE A 94 35.94 -21.04 -14.77
CA ILE A 94 35.15 -19.81 -14.61
C ILE A 94 35.31 -18.89 -15.83
N THR A 95 36.49 -18.84 -16.45
CA THR A 95 36.74 -17.99 -17.62
C THR A 95 36.06 -18.54 -18.88
N ASP A 96 36.09 -19.85 -19.09
CA ASP A 96 35.33 -20.52 -20.17
C ASP A 96 33.80 -20.41 -19.97
N LYS A 97 33.31 -20.34 -18.73
CA LYS A 97 31.87 -20.13 -18.43
C LYS A 97 31.41 -18.69 -18.63
N ILE A 98 32.31 -17.72 -18.54
CA ILE A 98 32.00 -16.31 -18.81
C ILE A 98 32.01 -16.05 -20.33
N GLU A 99 32.90 -16.70 -21.09
CA GLU A 99 32.95 -16.57 -22.55
C GLU A 99 31.77 -17.29 -23.25
N ILE A 100 31.20 -18.33 -22.63
CA ILE A 100 29.94 -18.97 -23.06
C ILE A 100 28.71 -18.08 -22.75
N ALA A 101 28.80 -17.18 -21.77
CA ALA A 101 27.69 -16.32 -21.34
C ALA A 101 27.52 -15.05 -22.20
N GLU A 102 28.42 -14.77 -23.14
CA GLU A 102 28.29 -13.64 -24.08
C GLU A 102 27.60 -14.03 -25.41
N ASP A 103 27.50 -15.32 -25.74
CA ASP A 103 26.80 -15.82 -26.95
C ASP A 103 25.32 -16.20 -26.70
N GLU A 104 24.86 -16.25 -25.44
CA GLU A 104 23.45 -16.55 -25.08
C GLU A 104 22.55 -15.28 -24.96
N ALA A 105 23.10 -14.10 -25.20
CA ALA A 105 22.37 -12.83 -25.10
C ALA A 105 21.31 -12.62 -26.21
N ASP A 106 21.43 -13.30 -27.35
CA ASP A 106 20.48 -13.17 -28.47
C ASP A 106 19.34 -14.20 -28.45
N VAL A 107 19.38 -15.21 -27.56
CA VAL A 107 18.32 -16.24 -27.43
C VAL A 107 17.32 -15.93 -26.30
N LEU A 108 17.67 -15.02 -25.40
CA LEU A 108 16.83 -14.59 -24.28
C LEU A 108 15.69 -13.61 -24.65
N ALA A 109 15.65 -13.10 -25.89
CA ALA A 109 14.62 -12.16 -26.31
C ALA A 109 13.21 -12.78 -26.50
N GLU A 110 13.07 -14.11 -26.54
CA GLU A 110 11.76 -14.78 -26.67
C GLU A 110 11.24 -15.42 -25.36
N HIS A 111 12.03 -15.48 -24.30
CA HIS A 111 11.67 -16.17 -23.04
C HIS A 111 11.32 -15.24 -21.85
N THR A 112 11.52 -13.93 -21.99
CA THR A 112 11.19 -12.93 -20.94
C THR A 112 9.69 -12.77 -20.68
N GLY A 113 8.83 -13.21 -21.62
CA GLY A 113 7.37 -13.18 -21.42
C GLY A 113 6.90 -14.10 -20.29
N THR A 114 7.54 -15.26 -20.10
CA THR A 114 7.07 -16.31 -19.18
C THR A 114 7.46 -16.08 -17.72
N GLU A 115 8.63 -15.50 -17.46
CA GLU A 115 9.07 -15.16 -16.10
C GLU A 115 8.44 -13.84 -15.62
N VAL A 116 8.24 -12.88 -16.53
CA VAL A 116 7.48 -11.67 -16.21
C VAL A 116 6.00 -12.03 -16.00
N GLU A 117 5.42 -12.95 -16.79
CA GLU A 117 4.07 -13.46 -16.54
C GLU A 117 3.97 -14.29 -15.24
N SER A 118 5.01 -15.06 -14.85
CA SER A 118 4.99 -15.81 -13.59
C SER A 118 5.07 -14.88 -12.37
N ILE A 119 5.92 -13.85 -12.42
CA ILE A 119 6.03 -12.82 -11.38
C ILE A 119 4.74 -11.97 -11.29
N ILE A 120 4.15 -11.60 -12.43
CA ILE A 120 2.85 -10.90 -12.47
C ILE A 120 1.72 -11.78 -11.92
N LYS A 121 1.81 -13.11 -12.10
CA LYS A 121 0.81 -14.08 -11.62
C LYS A 121 0.92 -14.35 -10.12
N GLU A 122 2.12 -14.38 -9.55
CA GLU A 122 2.35 -14.52 -8.09
C GLU A 122 1.76 -13.34 -7.29
N SER A 123 1.62 -12.19 -7.91
CA SER A 123 1.26 -10.98 -7.20
C SER A 123 -0.25 -10.70 -7.23
N GLY A 124 -0.95 -11.22 -8.25
CA GLY A 124 -2.39 -11.50 -8.16
C GLY A 124 -2.72 -12.62 -7.16
N ASP A 125 -1.75 -13.48 -6.85
CA ASP A 125 -1.89 -14.59 -5.89
C ASP A 125 -1.79 -14.08 -4.44
N VAL A 126 -0.86 -13.17 -4.10
CA VAL A 126 -0.72 -12.66 -2.72
C VAL A 126 -2.01 -12.04 -2.18
N LEU A 127 -2.64 -11.12 -2.92
CA LEU A 127 -3.87 -10.46 -2.45
C LEU A 127 -5.05 -11.44 -2.34
N SER A 128 -5.15 -12.38 -3.28
CA SER A 128 -6.16 -13.44 -3.27
C SER A 128 -5.96 -14.34 -2.06
N LYS A 129 -4.72 -14.75 -1.79
CA LYS A 129 -4.30 -15.57 -0.66
C LYS A 129 -4.60 -14.89 0.67
N ILE A 130 -4.26 -13.61 0.82
CA ILE A 130 -4.62 -12.80 1.99
C ILE A 130 -6.14 -12.84 2.21
N CYS A 131 -6.94 -12.66 1.16
CA CYS A 131 -8.40 -12.66 1.28
C CYS A 131 -8.97 -14.04 1.66
N GLU A 132 -8.39 -15.12 1.16
CA GLU A 132 -8.77 -16.49 1.53
C GLU A 132 -8.46 -16.78 3.00
N ASP A 133 -7.24 -16.48 3.44
CA ASP A 133 -6.82 -16.68 4.82
C ASP A 133 -7.64 -15.79 5.76
N LYS A 134 -7.98 -14.56 5.34
CA LYS A 134 -8.86 -13.67 6.08
C LYS A 134 -10.27 -14.23 6.25
N LYS A 135 -10.86 -14.88 5.23
CA LYS A 135 -12.18 -15.53 5.37
C LYS A 135 -12.16 -16.64 6.43
N ILE A 136 -11.08 -17.42 6.48
CA ILE A 136 -10.90 -18.45 7.52
C ILE A 136 -10.79 -17.79 8.89
N HIS A 137 -9.97 -16.75 9.02
CA HIS A 137 -9.81 -15.99 10.25
C HIS A 137 -11.15 -15.41 10.77
N ILE A 138 -11.94 -14.78 9.89
CA ILE A 138 -13.26 -14.23 10.23
C ILE A 138 -14.19 -15.34 10.75
N LYS A 139 -14.21 -16.50 10.10
CA LYS A 139 -15.03 -17.64 10.54
C LYS A 139 -14.64 -18.10 11.94
N SER A 140 -13.33 -18.16 12.23
CA SER A 140 -12.83 -18.51 13.56
C SER A 140 -13.20 -17.46 14.62
N LYS A 141 -13.06 -16.17 14.33
CA LYS A 141 -13.46 -15.07 15.24
C LYS A 141 -14.97 -15.12 15.55
N LYS A 142 -15.82 -15.27 14.52
CA LYS A 142 -17.28 -15.43 14.66
C LYS A 142 -17.69 -16.61 15.55
N ALA A 143 -16.91 -17.70 15.54
CA ALA A 143 -17.16 -18.86 16.37
C ALA A 143 -16.80 -18.64 17.85
N LEU A 144 -15.88 -17.70 18.13
CA LEU A 144 -15.43 -17.35 19.48
C LEU A 144 -16.29 -16.26 20.11
N ILE A 145 -16.63 -15.23 19.34
CA ILE A 145 -17.42 -14.08 19.79
C ILE A 145 -18.48 -13.79 18.74
N SER A 146 -19.75 -13.79 19.14
CA SER A 146 -20.86 -13.51 18.22
C SER A 146 -20.98 -12.01 17.92
N GLU A 147 -21.62 -11.68 16.80
CA GLU A 147 -21.89 -10.29 16.44
C GLU A 147 -22.74 -9.58 17.50
N GLU A 148 -23.71 -10.27 18.10
CA GLU A 148 -24.56 -9.74 19.16
C GLU A 148 -23.75 -9.37 20.41
N GLN A 149 -22.76 -10.19 20.79
CA GLN A 149 -21.87 -9.88 21.90
C GLN A 149 -21.03 -8.63 21.63
N LEU A 150 -20.56 -8.45 20.39
CA LEU A 150 -19.84 -7.25 20.00
C LEU A 150 -20.76 -6.02 19.98
N LEU A 151 -21.97 -6.13 19.45
CA LEU A 151 -22.97 -5.06 19.46
C LEU A 151 -23.34 -4.63 20.88
N GLU A 152 -23.44 -5.58 21.82
CA GLU A 152 -23.67 -5.26 23.23
C GLU A 152 -22.48 -4.50 23.82
N LYS A 153 -21.24 -4.93 23.53
CA LYS A 153 -20.02 -4.22 23.96
C LYS A 153 -20.00 -2.78 23.44
N ILE A 154 -20.38 -2.55 22.18
CA ILE A 154 -20.37 -1.24 21.54
C ILE A 154 -21.26 -0.23 22.27
N LYS A 155 -22.39 -0.66 22.86
CA LYS A 155 -23.29 0.23 23.60
C LYS A 155 -22.63 0.95 24.78
N SER A 156 -21.56 0.38 25.32
CA SER A 156 -20.80 0.95 26.43
C SER A 156 -19.62 1.84 26.00
N LEU A 157 -19.32 1.90 24.71
CA LEU A 157 -18.19 2.67 24.20
C LEU A 157 -18.56 4.14 24.02
N PRO A 158 -17.60 5.07 24.25
CA PRO A 158 -17.79 6.47 23.87
C PRO A 158 -17.91 6.59 22.35
N GLU A 159 -18.50 7.69 21.88
CA GLU A 159 -18.54 8.06 20.46
C GLU A 159 -17.14 8.02 19.83
N THR A 160 -17.10 7.77 18.52
CA THR A 160 -15.85 7.76 17.76
C THR A 160 -15.22 9.16 17.74
N ARG A 161 -13.89 9.20 17.72
CA ARG A 161 -13.13 10.44 17.52
C ARG A 161 -13.15 10.71 16.02
N GLY A 162 -13.96 11.68 15.57
CA GLY A 162 -14.29 11.89 14.16
C GLY A 162 -13.10 11.90 13.19
N PHE A 163 -12.76 10.74 12.63
CA PHE A 163 -11.56 10.53 11.80
C PHE A 163 -11.59 11.37 10.53
N VAL A 164 -12.72 11.32 9.81
CA VAL A 164 -12.95 12.09 8.58
C VAL A 164 -12.93 13.59 8.87
N GLN A 165 -13.62 14.02 9.93
CA GLN A 165 -13.70 15.43 10.29
C GLN A 165 -12.34 16.01 10.69
N SER A 166 -11.49 15.25 11.39
CA SER A 166 -10.14 15.71 11.74
C SER A 166 -9.29 16.00 10.50
N ILE A 167 -9.37 15.14 9.48
CA ILE A 167 -8.66 15.34 8.20
C ILE A 167 -9.22 16.57 7.48
N ILE A 168 -10.53 16.65 7.30
CA ILE A 168 -11.18 17.79 6.63
C ILE A 168 -10.82 19.11 7.32
N SER A 169 -10.89 19.15 8.65
CA SER A 169 -10.63 20.38 9.42
C SER A 169 -9.18 20.83 9.28
N LYS A 170 -8.22 19.88 9.21
CA LYS A 170 -6.80 20.16 9.01
C LYS A 170 -6.52 20.72 7.60
N ILE A 171 -7.15 20.15 6.58
CA ILE A 171 -7.04 20.67 5.20
C ILE A 171 -7.67 22.07 5.10
N GLN A 172 -8.82 22.28 5.73
CA GLN A 172 -9.50 23.57 5.75
C GLN A 172 -8.72 24.66 6.50
N SER A 173 -7.82 24.30 7.43
CA SER A 173 -6.87 25.24 8.04
C SER A 173 -5.63 25.52 7.18
N GLY A 174 -5.56 24.97 5.96
CA GLY A 174 -4.42 25.11 5.06
C GLY A 174 -3.22 24.24 5.45
N GLU A 175 -3.43 23.19 6.23
CA GLU A 175 -2.38 22.31 6.73
C GLU A 175 -2.46 20.92 6.11
N ASN A 176 -1.31 20.25 6.02
CA ASN A 176 -1.24 18.85 5.60
C ASN A 176 -1.84 17.94 6.69
N ALA A 177 -2.71 17.02 6.29
CA ALA A 177 -3.30 16.01 7.16
C ALA A 177 -2.54 14.69 7.07
N LEU A 178 -1.90 14.28 8.16
CA LEU A 178 -1.16 13.03 8.21
C LEU A 178 -1.92 11.94 8.98
N ILE A 179 -2.12 10.80 8.33
CA ILE A 179 -2.47 9.54 8.95
C ILE A 179 -1.16 8.77 9.18
N GLY A 180 -0.62 8.83 10.39
CA GLY A 180 0.61 8.12 10.75
C GLY A 180 0.36 6.62 10.92
N GLU A 181 1.02 5.78 10.14
CA GLU A 181 0.82 4.33 10.19
C GLU A 181 1.80 3.67 11.18
N ALA A 182 1.24 3.11 12.26
CA ALA A 182 1.97 2.29 13.21
C ALA A 182 2.12 0.87 12.63
N LYS A 183 3.26 0.63 11.97
CA LYS A 183 3.57 -0.63 11.29
C LYS A 183 4.86 -1.27 11.81
N LYS A 184 4.77 -2.53 12.23
CA LYS A 184 5.91 -3.32 12.72
C LYS A 184 6.67 -3.98 11.59
N ALA A 185 5.95 -4.61 10.67
CA ALA A 185 6.48 -5.34 9.53
C ALA A 185 5.58 -5.20 8.30
N SER A 186 6.09 -5.54 7.12
CA SER A 186 5.31 -5.73 5.91
C SER A 186 5.82 -6.92 5.09
N PRO A 187 4.99 -7.53 4.22
CA PRO A 187 5.46 -8.57 3.30
C PRO A 187 6.60 -8.10 2.39
N SER A 188 6.60 -6.82 2.01
CA SER A 188 7.58 -6.23 1.09
C SER A 188 8.92 -5.88 1.71
N LYS A 189 8.96 -5.53 3.00
CA LYS A 189 10.18 -5.03 3.68
C LYS A 189 10.61 -5.86 4.88
N GLY A 190 9.85 -6.90 5.24
CA GLY A 190 10.07 -7.65 6.45
C GLY A 190 9.87 -6.77 7.69
N LEU A 191 10.74 -6.92 8.68
CA LEU A 191 10.69 -6.16 9.94
C LEU A 191 11.16 -4.71 9.71
N ILE A 192 10.29 -3.74 10.02
CA ILE A 192 10.55 -2.31 9.84
C ILE A 192 11.04 -1.68 11.14
N ARG A 193 10.45 -2.05 12.28
CA ARG A 193 10.83 -1.52 13.59
C ARG A 193 10.95 -2.63 14.63
N HIS A 194 12.18 -2.87 15.09
CA HIS A 194 12.47 -3.87 16.13
C HIS A 194 11.77 -3.56 17.46
N ASN A 195 11.93 -2.32 17.95
CA ASN A 195 11.31 -1.86 19.20
C ASN A 195 9.95 -1.21 18.88
N PHE A 196 8.92 -2.05 18.77
CA PHE A 196 7.56 -1.63 18.45
C PHE A 196 6.71 -1.52 19.73
N ASP A 197 6.61 -0.30 20.26
CA ASP A 197 5.69 0.05 21.36
C ASP A 197 4.56 0.94 20.80
N PRO A 198 3.33 0.41 20.65
CA PRO A 198 2.21 1.17 20.09
C PRO A 198 1.85 2.43 20.89
N SER A 199 2.04 2.43 22.22
CA SER A 199 1.74 3.58 23.07
C SER A 199 2.75 4.71 22.82
N GLU A 200 4.04 4.40 22.82
CA GLU A 200 5.08 5.40 22.57
C GLU A 200 5.04 5.92 21.13
N ILE A 201 4.76 5.05 20.16
CA ILE A 201 4.54 5.45 18.76
C ILE A 201 3.35 6.40 18.64
N ALA A 202 2.23 6.12 19.31
CA ALA A 202 1.06 6.97 19.28
C ALA A 202 1.32 8.38 19.84
N LYS A 203 2.00 8.47 20.99
CA LYS A 203 2.41 9.74 21.58
C LYS A 203 3.36 10.50 20.66
N ALA A 204 4.31 9.81 20.03
CA ALA A 204 5.26 10.41 19.12
C ALA A 204 4.58 10.98 17.86
N TYR A 205 3.62 10.26 17.27
CA TYR A 205 2.81 10.78 16.16
C TYR A 205 1.98 12.00 16.58
N GLU A 206 1.30 11.96 17.73
CA GLU A 206 0.53 13.11 18.24
C GLU A 206 1.42 14.34 18.48
N GLN A 207 2.56 14.16 19.13
CA GLN A 207 3.53 15.24 19.36
C GLN A 207 4.21 15.73 18.09
N GLY A 208 4.31 14.86 17.07
CA GLY A 208 4.87 15.21 15.76
C GLY A 208 3.91 15.97 14.86
N GLY A 209 2.61 16.04 15.23
CA GLY A 209 1.58 16.76 14.49
C GLY A 209 0.75 15.89 13.55
N ALA A 210 0.76 14.56 13.70
CA ALA A 210 -0.14 13.69 12.96
C ALA A 210 -1.62 14.03 13.27
N THR A 211 -2.47 13.91 12.26
CA THR A 211 -3.91 14.17 12.36
C THR A 211 -4.68 12.96 12.85
N CYS A 212 -4.29 11.78 12.38
CA CYS A 212 -4.87 10.48 12.71
C CYS A 212 -3.76 9.42 12.79
N ILE A 213 -4.10 8.24 13.31
CA ILE A 213 -3.22 7.07 13.32
C ILE A 213 -3.88 5.93 12.56
N SER A 214 -3.10 5.22 11.75
CA SER A 214 -3.45 3.94 11.14
C SER A 214 -2.76 2.81 11.91
N VAL A 215 -3.51 1.79 12.31
CA VAL A 215 -2.98 0.62 13.05
C VAL A 215 -3.25 -0.64 12.27
N LEU A 216 -2.18 -1.38 11.96
CA LEU A 216 -2.29 -2.70 11.32
C LEU A 216 -2.79 -3.72 12.35
N THR A 217 -3.89 -4.40 12.03
CA THR A 217 -4.46 -5.47 12.88
C THR A 217 -4.29 -6.87 12.29
N ASP A 218 -3.83 -6.98 11.05
CA ASP A 218 -3.55 -8.28 10.45
C ASP A 218 -2.28 -8.91 11.06
N GLU A 219 -2.48 -10.01 11.78
CA GLU A 219 -1.40 -10.73 12.48
C GLU A 219 -0.45 -11.45 11.51
N HIS A 220 -0.97 -12.08 10.46
CA HIS A 220 -0.21 -13.03 9.64
C HIS A 220 0.79 -12.33 8.71
N TYR A 221 0.37 -11.26 8.04
CA TYR A 221 1.16 -10.59 7.01
C TYR A 221 1.87 -9.33 7.52
N PHE A 222 1.31 -8.68 8.55
CA PHE A 222 1.82 -7.39 9.06
C PHE A 222 2.31 -7.44 10.50
N GLN A 223 2.20 -8.60 11.17
CA GLN A 223 2.47 -8.75 12.62
C GLN A 223 1.69 -7.72 13.47
N GLY A 224 0.49 -7.40 13.01
CA GLY A 224 -0.46 -6.53 13.70
C GLY A 224 -1.13 -7.22 14.88
N ASN A 225 -2.00 -6.48 15.58
CA ASN A 225 -2.83 -7.02 16.66
C ASN A 225 -4.02 -6.08 16.91
N ASP A 226 -5.22 -6.64 17.07
CA ASP A 226 -6.44 -5.89 17.42
C ASP A 226 -6.27 -5.05 18.72
N GLU A 227 -5.50 -5.55 19.70
CA GLU A 227 -5.24 -4.86 20.98
C GLU A 227 -4.45 -3.56 20.81
N TYR A 228 -3.66 -3.43 19.74
CA TYR A 228 -2.89 -2.22 19.48
C TYR A 228 -3.79 -1.01 19.27
N ILE A 229 -5.00 -1.18 18.72
CA ILE A 229 -5.96 -0.07 18.59
C ILE A 229 -6.31 0.49 19.96
N LYS A 230 -6.62 -0.37 20.94
CA LYS A 230 -6.93 0.08 22.30
C LYS A 230 -5.73 0.78 22.94
N ILE A 231 -4.53 0.21 22.80
CA ILE A 231 -3.30 0.80 23.35
C ILE A 231 -3.07 2.22 22.78
N VAL A 232 -3.17 2.36 21.45
CA VAL A 232 -3.02 3.66 20.75
C VAL A 232 -4.09 4.66 21.19
N LYS A 233 -5.36 4.23 21.28
CA LYS A 233 -6.48 5.06 21.73
C LYS A 233 -6.31 5.55 23.17
N ASP A 234 -5.74 4.74 24.04
CA ASP A 234 -5.48 5.10 25.45
C ASP A 234 -4.27 6.05 25.58
N ALA A 235 -3.31 5.98 24.66
CA ALA A 235 -2.05 6.73 24.72
C ALA A 235 -2.10 8.15 24.14
N CYS A 236 -3.05 8.45 23.24
CA CYS A 236 -3.19 9.75 22.57
C CYS A 236 -4.66 10.13 22.33
N LYS A 237 -4.92 11.34 21.82
CA LYS A 237 -6.27 11.82 21.48
C LYS A 237 -6.61 11.69 20.00
N LEU A 238 -5.69 11.24 19.16
CA LEU A 238 -5.93 11.12 17.72
C LEU A 238 -7.01 10.06 17.41
N PRO A 239 -7.78 10.24 16.32
CA PRO A 239 -8.60 9.19 15.72
C PRO A 239 -7.77 8.03 15.17
N VAL A 240 -8.32 6.81 15.23
CA VAL A 240 -7.62 5.59 14.82
C VAL A 240 -8.37 4.84 13.71
N LEU A 241 -7.67 4.59 12.61
CA LEU A 241 -8.06 3.69 11.52
C LEU A 241 -7.62 2.26 11.84
N ARG A 242 -8.55 1.30 11.74
CA ARG A 242 -8.20 -0.12 11.61
C ARG A 242 -7.76 -0.40 10.17
N LYS A 243 -6.47 -0.64 9.98
CA LYS A 243 -5.89 -1.03 8.69
C LYS A 243 -5.85 -2.56 8.61
N ASP A 244 -6.82 -3.12 7.90
CA ASP A 244 -7.00 -4.56 7.71
C ASP A 244 -7.81 -4.83 6.42
N PHE A 245 -7.88 -6.09 5.99
CA PHE A 245 -8.70 -6.55 4.89
C PHE A 245 -10.13 -6.81 5.38
N ILE A 246 -10.99 -5.79 5.29
CA ILE A 246 -12.40 -5.88 5.69
C ILE A 246 -13.24 -6.50 4.56
N LEU A 247 -13.69 -7.73 4.77
CA LEU A 247 -14.46 -8.53 3.80
C LEU A 247 -15.88 -8.86 4.29
N ASP A 248 -16.16 -8.69 5.58
CA ASP A 248 -17.41 -9.10 6.24
C ASP A 248 -17.91 -8.06 7.24
N LYS A 249 -19.24 -7.92 7.37
CA LYS A 249 -19.89 -6.99 8.32
C LYS A 249 -19.46 -7.23 9.77
N TYR A 250 -19.20 -8.47 10.12
CA TYR A 250 -18.69 -8.81 11.44
C TYR A 250 -17.40 -8.05 11.76
N GLN A 251 -16.49 -7.91 10.79
CA GLN A 251 -15.26 -7.15 11.01
C GLN A 251 -15.54 -5.65 11.20
N VAL A 252 -16.59 -5.10 10.58
CA VAL A 252 -17.01 -3.71 10.81
C VAL A 252 -17.49 -3.53 12.25
N VAL A 253 -18.33 -4.44 12.73
CA VAL A 253 -18.79 -4.46 14.12
C VAL A 253 -17.61 -4.65 15.08
N GLU A 254 -16.73 -5.61 14.79
CA GLU A 254 -15.52 -5.87 15.58
C GLU A 254 -14.61 -4.63 15.64
N SER A 255 -14.42 -3.92 14.53
CA SER A 255 -13.61 -2.69 14.46
C SER A 255 -14.13 -1.63 15.43
N ARG A 256 -15.45 -1.42 15.45
CA ARG A 256 -16.06 -0.52 16.43
C ARG A 256 -15.88 -1.03 17.86
N ALA A 257 -16.08 -2.33 18.08
CA ALA A 257 -15.99 -2.97 19.39
C ALA A 257 -14.58 -2.98 20.00
N ILE A 258 -13.53 -2.87 19.19
CA ILE A 258 -12.14 -2.70 19.65
C ILE A 258 -11.71 -1.22 19.76
N GLY A 259 -12.59 -0.28 19.42
CA GLY A 259 -12.38 1.15 19.63
C GLY A 259 -11.85 1.92 18.41
N ALA A 260 -11.88 1.33 17.22
CA ALA A 260 -11.55 2.04 15.99
C ALA A 260 -12.55 3.19 15.73
N ASP A 261 -12.06 4.23 15.07
CA ASP A 261 -12.85 5.38 14.63
C ASP A 261 -13.10 5.37 13.12
N CYS A 262 -12.32 4.57 12.38
CA CYS A 262 -12.39 4.43 10.93
C CYS A 262 -12.01 3.01 10.50
N ILE A 263 -12.55 2.56 9.36
CA ILE A 263 -12.16 1.30 8.71
C ILE A 263 -11.67 1.54 7.29
N LEU A 264 -10.91 0.58 6.76
CA LEU A 264 -10.46 0.55 5.38
C LEU A 264 -11.37 -0.35 4.52
N LEU A 265 -11.78 0.13 3.35
CA LEU A 265 -12.41 -0.70 2.31
C LEU A 265 -11.56 -0.67 1.04
N ILE A 266 -11.07 -1.83 0.61
CA ILE A 266 -10.17 -1.94 -0.55
C ILE A 266 -10.97 -2.35 -1.79
N MET A 267 -11.07 -1.47 -2.79
CA MET A 267 -11.91 -1.71 -3.96
C MET A 267 -11.38 -2.77 -4.94
N ALA A 268 -10.08 -3.07 -4.85
CA ALA A 268 -9.46 -4.15 -5.60
C ALA A 268 -9.98 -5.55 -5.20
N VAL A 269 -10.42 -5.73 -3.94
CA VAL A 269 -10.91 -7.03 -3.43
C VAL A 269 -12.42 -7.07 -3.18
N LEU A 270 -13.08 -5.91 -3.20
CA LEU A 270 -14.51 -5.78 -2.97
C LEU A 270 -15.25 -5.49 -4.28
N ASN A 271 -16.36 -6.21 -4.48
CA ASN A 271 -17.36 -5.74 -5.44
C ASN A 271 -18.14 -4.56 -4.84
N VAL A 272 -18.71 -3.72 -5.71
CA VAL A 272 -19.40 -2.49 -5.30
C VAL A 272 -20.54 -2.74 -4.31
N ASN A 273 -21.35 -3.80 -4.51
CA ASN A 273 -22.48 -4.08 -3.64
C ASN A 273 -22.01 -4.42 -2.23
N LYS A 274 -20.93 -5.21 -2.13
CA LYS A 274 -20.32 -5.55 -0.84
C LYS A 274 -19.72 -4.32 -0.16
N ALA A 275 -19.04 -3.47 -0.91
CA ALA A 275 -18.46 -2.24 -0.38
C ALA A 275 -19.53 -1.30 0.19
N ILE A 276 -20.65 -1.10 -0.52
CA ILE A 276 -21.81 -0.34 -0.02
C ILE A 276 -22.37 -0.97 1.26
N GLU A 277 -22.53 -2.30 1.28
CA GLU A 277 -23.05 -3.03 2.44
C GLU A 277 -22.19 -2.85 3.70
N LEU A 278 -20.86 -2.78 3.53
CA LEU A 278 -19.90 -2.59 4.61
C LEU A 278 -19.84 -1.12 5.05
N GLU A 279 -19.86 -0.19 4.10
CA GLU A 279 -19.91 1.25 4.38
C GLU A 279 -21.17 1.63 5.16
N GLU A 280 -22.34 1.15 4.73
CA GLU A 280 -23.60 1.44 5.43
C GLU A 280 -23.55 0.93 6.87
N LYS A 281 -22.95 -0.24 7.10
CA LYS A 281 -22.78 -0.76 8.46
C LYS A 281 -21.78 0.07 9.27
N ALA A 282 -20.72 0.58 8.65
CA ALA A 282 -19.74 1.43 9.31
C ALA A 282 -20.38 2.76 9.75
N ILE A 283 -21.13 3.39 8.85
CA ILE A 283 -21.87 4.64 9.13
C ILE A 283 -22.90 4.43 10.24
N GLU A 284 -23.65 3.32 10.22
CA GLU A 284 -24.60 2.96 11.29
C GLU A 284 -23.94 2.91 12.68
N LEU A 285 -22.67 2.50 12.74
CA LEU A 285 -21.89 2.38 13.97
C LEU A 285 -21.06 3.62 14.31
N GLY A 286 -21.19 4.70 13.54
CA GLY A 286 -20.45 5.95 13.72
C GLY A 286 -18.99 5.89 13.27
N LEU A 287 -18.58 4.88 12.50
CA LEU A 287 -17.24 4.76 11.95
C LEU A 287 -17.07 5.63 10.70
N GLY A 288 -15.90 6.24 10.56
CA GLY A 288 -15.41 6.73 9.27
C GLY A 288 -15.04 5.57 8.33
N VAL A 289 -14.92 5.87 7.04
CA VAL A 289 -14.53 4.88 6.03
C VAL A 289 -13.49 5.48 5.09
N LEU A 290 -12.29 4.89 5.02
CA LEU A 290 -11.30 5.20 3.99
C LEU A 290 -11.47 4.18 2.85
N ILE A 291 -11.77 4.65 1.64
CA ILE A 291 -11.93 3.79 0.47
C ILE A 291 -10.64 3.79 -0.33
N GLU A 292 -9.93 2.66 -0.34
CA GLU A 292 -8.65 2.51 -1.06
C GLU A 292 -8.89 2.08 -2.51
N VAL A 293 -8.27 2.80 -3.45
CA VAL A 293 -8.32 2.57 -4.90
C VAL A 293 -6.91 2.51 -5.49
N HIS A 294 -6.76 1.75 -6.57
CA HIS A 294 -5.47 1.60 -7.27
C HIS A 294 -5.50 2.13 -8.71
N ASP A 295 -6.68 2.09 -9.34
CA ASP A 295 -6.88 2.46 -10.74
C ASP A 295 -8.25 3.12 -10.98
N GLU A 296 -8.55 3.49 -12.22
CA GLU A 296 -9.81 4.10 -12.63
C GLU A 296 -11.01 3.17 -12.44
N GLN A 297 -10.82 1.85 -12.51
CA GLN A 297 -11.91 0.90 -12.32
C GLN A 297 -12.33 0.87 -10.85
N ASP A 298 -11.34 0.85 -9.95
CA ASP A 298 -11.55 0.98 -8.51
C ASP A 298 -12.17 2.32 -8.18
N LEU A 299 -11.65 3.43 -8.73
CA LEU A 299 -12.22 4.76 -8.56
C LEU A 299 -13.69 4.81 -8.99
N LYS A 300 -14.02 4.26 -10.15
CA LYS A 300 -15.40 4.19 -10.65
C LYS A 300 -16.34 3.42 -9.71
N LYS A 301 -15.84 2.39 -9.01
CA LYS A 301 -16.62 1.69 -7.96
C LYS A 301 -16.72 2.57 -6.72
N ALA A 302 -15.61 3.17 -6.27
CA ALA A 302 -15.51 4.01 -5.08
C ALA A 302 -16.45 5.21 -5.13
N LEU A 303 -16.60 5.86 -6.29
CA LEU A 303 -17.50 7.01 -6.48
C LEU A 303 -19.00 6.68 -6.31
N LYS A 304 -19.37 5.41 -6.13
CA LYS A 304 -20.74 5.01 -5.79
C LYS A 304 -21.00 4.94 -4.29
N LEU A 305 -19.94 5.03 -3.49
CA LEU A 305 -20.00 5.03 -2.03
C LEU A 305 -20.17 6.47 -1.51
N LYS A 306 -20.66 6.58 -0.28
CA LYS A 306 -21.01 7.84 0.37
C LYS A 306 -19.79 8.55 0.96
N SER A 307 -18.78 7.80 1.41
CA SER A 307 -17.63 8.33 2.16
C SER A 307 -16.90 9.43 1.40
N ASP A 308 -16.51 10.46 2.13
CA ASP A 308 -15.75 11.58 1.59
C ASP A 308 -14.26 11.25 1.41
N LEU A 309 -13.73 10.24 2.11
CA LEU A 309 -12.31 9.86 2.01
C LEU A 309 -12.08 8.77 0.96
N ILE A 310 -11.27 9.10 -0.05
CA ILE A 310 -10.76 8.13 -1.01
C ILE A 310 -9.23 8.13 -0.96
N GLY A 311 -8.66 6.98 -0.61
CA GLY A 311 -7.22 6.73 -0.60
C GLY A 311 -6.75 6.22 -1.96
N ILE A 312 -5.77 6.89 -2.56
CA ILE A 312 -5.11 6.41 -3.77
C ILE A 312 -3.81 5.73 -3.34
N ASN A 313 -3.73 4.41 -3.54
CA ASN A 313 -2.52 3.67 -3.21
C ASN A 313 -1.55 3.69 -4.39
N ASN A 314 -0.41 4.35 -4.19
CA ASN A 314 0.66 4.46 -5.19
C ASN A 314 1.44 3.15 -5.36
N ARG A 315 1.23 2.16 -4.47
CA ARG A 315 1.83 0.84 -4.62
C ARG A 315 0.96 -0.03 -5.51
N ASN A 316 1.54 -0.50 -6.61
CA ASN A 316 0.92 -1.54 -7.41
C ASN A 316 0.98 -2.86 -6.63
N LEU A 317 -0.17 -3.43 -6.27
CA LEU A 317 -0.22 -4.70 -5.52
C LEU A 317 0.28 -5.91 -6.31
N LYS A 318 0.48 -5.77 -7.64
CA LYS A 318 1.03 -6.83 -8.50
C LYS A 318 2.52 -6.70 -8.79
N THR A 319 3.08 -5.50 -8.86
CA THR A 319 4.53 -5.34 -9.10
C THR A 319 5.27 -4.92 -7.85
N MET A 320 4.54 -4.51 -6.81
CA MET A 320 5.03 -3.88 -5.58
C MET A 320 5.76 -2.55 -5.80
N GLU A 321 5.88 -2.11 -7.06
CA GLU A 321 6.40 -0.81 -7.47
C GLU A 321 5.53 0.30 -6.87
N VAL A 322 6.18 1.42 -6.57
CA VAL A 322 5.55 2.58 -5.97
C VAL A 322 5.79 3.77 -6.86
N ASP A 323 4.70 4.40 -7.31
CA ASP A 323 4.76 5.58 -8.18
C ASP A 323 3.72 6.63 -7.78
N LEU A 324 4.20 7.79 -7.32
CA LEU A 324 3.35 8.93 -6.96
C LEU A 324 2.55 9.48 -8.14
N ALA A 325 2.98 9.21 -9.39
CA ALA A 325 2.21 9.58 -10.56
C ALA A 325 0.84 8.90 -10.61
N ASN A 326 0.63 7.81 -9.85
CA ASN A 326 -0.70 7.22 -9.71
C ASN A 326 -1.69 8.18 -9.05
N THR A 327 -1.28 8.83 -7.94
CA THR A 327 -2.07 9.88 -7.30
C THR A 327 -2.29 11.06 -8.25
N GLU A 328 -1.24 11.54 -8.92
CA GLU A 328 -1.31 12.68 -9.84
C GLU A 328 -2.28 12.43 -11.02
N ARG A 329 -2.38 11.18 -11.46
CA ARG A 329 -3.27 10.76 -12.55
C ARG A 329 -4.72 10.59 -12.11
N LEU A 330 -4.97 10.05 -10.90
CA LEU A 330 -6.31 9.72 -10.42
C LEU A 330 -6.97 10.87 -9.65
N ALA A 331 -6.21 11.69 -8.92
CA ALA A 331 -6.75 12.80 -8.13
C ALA A 331 -7.55 13.82 -8.98
N PRO A 332 -7.13 14.20 -10.21
CA PRO A 332 -7.91 15.11 -11.06
C PRO A 332 -9.26 14.56 -11.54
N LEU A 333 -9.48 13.24 -11.44
CA LEU A 333 -10.74 12.60 -11.80
C LEU A 333 -11.75 12.62 -10.64
N MET A 334 -11.32 13.08 -9.46
CA MET A 334 -12.12 13.10 -8.24
C MET A 334 -13.09 14.29 -8.23
N PRO A 335 -14.35 14.12 -7.79
CA PRO A 335 -15.22 15.24 -7.47
C PRO A 335 -14.65 16.11 -6.35
N ASP A 336 -14.88 17.42 -6.41
CA ASP A 336 -14.35 18.40 -5.44
C ASP A 336 -14.82 18.14 -4.00
N GLU A 337 -15.94 17.45 -3.81
CA GLU A 337 -16.46 17.11 -2.48
C GLU A 337 -15.68 15.98 -1.79
N LYS A 338 -14.87 15.22 -2.53
CA LYS A 338 -14.09 14.12 -1.98
C LYS A 338 -12.71 14.60 -1.56
N VAL A 339 -12.24 14.08 -0.43
CA VAL A 339 -10.88 14.28 0.05
C VAL A 339 -10.03 13.10 -0.39
N VAL A 340 -9.01 13.41 -1.17
CA VAL A 340 -8.00 12.46 -1.62
C VAL A 340 -6.95 12.27 -0.54
N VAL A 341 -6.64 11.00 -0.22
CA VAL A 341 -5.52 10.62 0.64
C VAL A 341 -4.48 9.91 -0.23
N SER A 342 -3.26 10.43 -0.34
CA SER A 342 -2.18 9.72 -1.03
C SER A 342 -1.56 8.67 -0.10
N GLU A 343 -1.51 7.42 -0.53
CA GLU A 343 -0.94 6.31 0.24
C GLU A 343 0.27 5.70 -0.46
N SER A 344 1.28 5.30 0.31
CA SER A 344 2.56 4.77 -0.17
C SER A 344 3.40 5.79 -0.95
N GLY A 345 4.72 5.69 -0.84
CA GLY A 345 5.67 6.46 -1.68
C GLY A 345 6.05 7.84 -1.17
N ILE A 346 5.40 8.36 -0.12
CA ILE A 346 5.81 9.62 0.51
C ILE A 346 7.02 9.36 1.43
N LEU A 347 8.19 9.87 1.03
CA LEU A 347 9.46 9.67 1.73
C LEU A 347 9.89 10.90 2.53
N GLY A 348 9.48 12.10 2.11
CA GLY A 348 9.82 13.34 2.80
C GLY A 348 8.95 14.53 2.40
N TYR A 349 9.28 15.71 2.95
CA TYR A 349 8.52 16.93 2.70
C TYR A 349 8.45 17.34 1.22
N ALA A 350 9.48 17.03 0.43
CA ALA A 350 9.45 17.29 -1.02
C ALA A 350 8.31 16.54 -1.73
N ASP A 351 8.01 15.31 -1.31
CA ASP A 351 6.89 14.54 -1.86
C ASP A 351 5.54 15.12 -1.43
N ILE A 352 5.44 15.65 -0.21
CA ILE A 352 4.26 16.38 0.26
C ILE A 352 4.01 17.61 -0.63
N ILE A 353 5.04 18.39 -0.93
CA ILE A 353 4.93 19.55 -1.83
C ILE A 353 4.48 19.13 -3.23
N ARG A 354 5.09 18.09 -3.80
CA ARG A 354 4.69 17.52 -5.10
C ARG A 354 3.20 17.14 -5.13
N MET A 355 2.70 16.51 -4.07
CA MET A 355 1.28 16.12 -3.98
C MET A 355 0.35 17.33 -3.76
N ASN A 356 0.81 18.35 -3.02
CA ASN A 356 0.05 19.59 -2.86
C ASN A 356 -0.14 20.33 -4.20
N GLU A 357 0.84 20.26 -5.12
CA GLU A 357 0.68 20.77 -6.50
C GLU A 357 -0.45 20.06 -7.26
N SER A 358 -0.73 18.80 -6.91
CA SER A 358 -1.87 18.01 -7.39
C SER A 358 -3.14 18.17 -6.53
N ARG A 359 -3.18 19.18 -5.64
CA ARG A 359 -4.28 19.46 -4.70
C ARG A 359 -4.57 18.33 -3.71
N VAL A 360 -3.59 17.50 -3.40
CA VAL A 360 -3.71 16.42 -2.41
C VAL A 360 -3.02 16.82 -1.12
N TRP A 361 -3.80 16.98 -0.06
CA TRP A 361 -3.35 17.52 1.23
C TRP A 361 -3.43 16.50 2.37
N ALA A 362 -3.85 15.27 2.09
CA ALA A 362 -3.90 14.18 3.07
C ALA A 362 -3.02 13.01 2.66
N PHE A 363 -2.37 12.41 3.64
CA PHE A 363 -1.33 11.41 3.42
C PHE A 363 -1.44 10.27 4.43
N LEU A 364 -1.25 9.03 3.97
CA LEU A 364 -1.05 7.88 4.84
C LEU A 364 0.40 7.40 4.71
N VAL A 365 1.17 7.56 5.79
CA VAL A 365 2.62 7.34 5.76
C VAL A 365 3.05 6.48 6.94
N GLY A 366 3.77 5.40 6.63
CA GLY A 366 4.31 4.46 7.62
C GLY A 366 5.80 4.27 7.46
N ASP A 367 6.23 3.63 6.36
CA ASP A 367 7.61 3.14 6.19
C ASP A 367 8.71 4.19 6.43
N SER A 368 8.56 5.37 5.82
CA SER A 368 9.56 6.44 5.88
C SER A 368 9.71 7.02 7.29
N ILE A 369 8.65 7.02 8.09
CA ILE A 369 8.66 7.47 9.49
C ILE A 369 9.12 6.34 10.42
N MET A 370 8.53 5.15 10.29
CA MET A 370 8.72 4.03 11.21
C MET A 370 10.14 3.44 11.18
N SER A 371 10.84 3.62 10.06
CA SER A 371 12.25 3.27 9.90
C SER A 371 13.22 4.25 10.60
N GLN A 372 12.75 5.43 11.01
CA GLN A 372 13.58 6.42 11.69
C GLN A 372 13.71 6.10 13.18
N PRO A 373 14.85 6.46 13.82
CA PRO A 373 15.02 6.30 15.25
C PRO A 373 13.95 7.04 16.07
N ASP A 374 13.70 8.30 15.71
CA ASP A 374 12.76 9.20 16.37
C ASP A 374 11.54 9.47 15.47
N VAL A 375 10.40 8.86 15.84
CA VAL A 375 9.13 8.98 15.12
C VAL A 375 8.58 10.41 15.16
N LYS A 376 8.78 11.13 16.27
CA LYS A 376 8.28 12.50 16.42
C LYS A 376 9.03 13.41 15.45
N LEU A 377 10.36 13.39 15.48
CA LEU A 377 11.19 14.23 14.60
C LEU A 377 10.97 13.88 13.12
N ALA A 378 10.83 12.60 12.79
CA ALA A 378 10.52 12.17 11.43
C ALA A 378 9.14 12.68 10.97
N THR A 379 8.14 12.68 11.85
CA THR A 379 6.81 13.23 11.57
C THR A 379 6.87 14.74 11.34
N GLN A 380 7.59 15.47 12.20
CA GLN A 380 7.78 16.93 12.05
C GLN A 380 8.51 17.27 10.74
N GLY A 381 9.59 16.53 10.43
CA GLY A 381 10.34 16.68 9.19
C GLY A 381 9.50 16.41 7.95
N LEU A 382 8.66 15.37 7.98
CA LEU A 382 7.73 15.07 6.89
C LEU A 382 6.72 16.20 6.67
N LEU A 383 6.22 16.81 7.74
CA LEU A 383 5.22 17.89 7.68
C LEU A 383 5.82 19.28 7.46
N GLY A 384 7.15 19.42 7.42
CA GLY A 384 7.82 20.71 7.31
C GLY A 384 7.85 21.53 8.61
N ASN A 385 7.55 20.92 9.75
CA ASN A 385 7.45 21.55 11.08
C ASN A 385 8.76 21.44 11.88
N VAL A 386 9.92 21.56 11.22
CA VAL A 386 11.22 21.46 11.90
C VAL A 386 11.52 22.79 12.60
N GLU A 387 11.60 22.77 13.93
CA GLU A 387 12.10 23.90 14.75
C GLU A 387 13.62 24.08 14.63
#